data_AF-A0A5E6Y954-F1
#
_entry.id   AF-A0A5E6Y954-F1
#
_cell.length_a   1.000
_cell.length_b   1.000
_cell.length_c   1.000
_cell.angle_alpha   90.00
_cell.angle_beta   90.00
_cell.angle_gamma   90.00
#
_symmetry.space_group_name_H-M   'P 1'
#
loop_
_entity.id
_entity.type
_entity.pdbx_description
1 polymer ?
#
loop_
_entity_poly.entity_id
_entity_poly.type
_entity_poly.pdbx_seq_one_letter_code
_entity_poly.pdbx_strand_id
1 'polypeptide(L)'
;MNSFTARKWALVVSLLGLVITLSGGLLTWYASSQTTKQSAIESCIQRIDRQEQVIRKKAEVLLGSIADFGSKTAAPNVTEEVFHNLGQHVVNSSMRFTAYAPIELTGVAVQLAGTVQIGLMARTPDEKMHALQLATSAMKGWTEQYFTLMGEYEKRRSDCMN
;
A
#
# COMPACT_ATOMS: atom_id res chain seq x y z
N MET A 1 22.89 73.11 -9.79
CA MET A 1 21.96 71.99 -9.51
C MET A 1 22.34 71.38 -8.17
N ASN A 2 21.43 71.40 -7.20
CA ASN A 2 21.73 71.22 -5.77
C ASN A 2 22.18 69.79 -5.45
N SER A 3 23.44 69.62 -5.04
CA SER A 3 23.98 68.35 -4.50
C SER A 3 23.20 67.85 -3.27
N PHE A 4 22.50 68.76 -2.58
CA PHE A 4 21.69 68.48 -1.40
C PHE A 4 20.39 67.71 -1.71
N THR A 5 19.78 67.91 -2.87
CA THR A 5 18.58 67.14 -3.28
C THR A 5 18.96 65.74 -3.73
N ALA A 6 20.06 65.57 -4.47
CA ALA A 6 20.55 64.27 -4.93
C ALA A 6 20.86 63.30 -3.77
N ARG A 7 21.47 63.79 -2.68
CA ARG A 7 21.80 62.98 -1.50
C ARG A 7 20.56 62.51 -0.73
N LYS A 8 19.51 63.32 -0.68
CA LYS A 8 18.22 62.94 -0.07
C LYS A 8 17.49 61.87 -0.89
N TRP A 9 17.50 61.99 -2.22
CA TRP A 9 16.93 60.98 -3.12
C TRP A 9 17.66 59.63 -3.03
N ALA A 10 19.00 59.65 -2.96
CA ALA A 10 19.79 58.43 -2.78
C ALA A 10 19.48 57.70 -1.46
N LEU A 11 19.25 58.44 -0.37
CA LEU A 11 18.82 57.87 0.92
C LEU A 11 17.42 57.26 0.85
N VAL A 12 16.47 57.91 0.16
CA VAL A 12 15.11 57.39 -0.01
C VAL A 12 15.10 56.09 -0.83
N VAL A 13 15.86 56.05 -1.94
CA VAL A 13 15.94 54.86 -2.81
C VAL A 13 16.62 53.69 -2.10
N SER A 14 17.67 53.92 -1.32
CA SER A 14 18.34 52.86 -0.54
C SER A 14 17.45 52.33 0.59
N LEU A 15 16.69 53.19 1.26
CA LEU A 15 15.73 52.77 2.29
C LEU A 15 14.59 51.94 1.69
N LEU A 16 14.05 52.36 0.54
CA LEU A 16 13.04 51.60 -0.22
C LEU A 16 13.58 50.23 -0.67
N GLY A 17 14.80 50.19 -1.20
CA GLY A 17 15.46 48.95 -1.58
C GLY A 17 15.57 47.98 -0.41
N LEU A 18 15.98 48.47 0.76
CA LEU A 18 16.12 47.67 1.97
C LEU A 18 14.78 47.13 2.50
N VAL A 19 13.71 47.93 2.43
CA VAL A 19 12.34 47.48 2.75
C VAL A 19 11.87 46.40 1.78
N ILE A 20 12.11 46.56 0.47
CA ILE A 20 11.74 45.57 -0.55
C ILE A 20 12.52 44.25 -0.36
N THR A 21 13.82 44.31 -0.07
CA THR A 21 14.63 43.10 0.16
C THR A 21 14.22 42.37 1.44
N LEU A 22 13.93 43.09 2.53
CA LEU A 22 13.47 42.48 3.79
C LEU A 22 12.07 41.87 3.66
N SER A 23 11.13 42.59 3.05
CA SER A 23 9.77 42.08 2.81
C SER A 23 9.76 40.90 1.84
N GLY A 24 10.55 40.96 0.76
CA GLY A 24 10.76 39.84 -0.15
C GLY A 24 11.35 38.61 0.55
N GLY A 25 12.40 38.79 1.34
CA GLY A 25 13.03 37.69 2.10
C GLY A 25 12.10 37.03 3.11
N LEU A 26 11.29 37.83 3.83
CA LEU A 26 10.27 37.33 4.76
C LEU A 26 9.17 36.54 4.05
N LEU A 27 8.66 37.04 2.91
CA LEU A 27 7.67 36.34 2.11
C LEU A 27 8.23 35.03 1.52
N THR A 28 9.47 35.04 1.05
CA THR A 28 10.13 33.82 0.56
C THR A 28 10.35 32.81 1.68
N TRP A 29 10.77 33.24 2.88
CA TRP A 29 10.93 32.34 4.03
C TRP A 29 9.58 31.76 4.47
N TYR A 30 8.55 32.59 4.57
CA TYR A 30 7.20 32.14 4.93
C TYR A 30 6.65 31.15 3.90
N ALA A 31 6.71 31.49 2.61
CA ALA A 31 6.30 30.60 1.52
C ALA A 31 7.08 29.29 1.54
N SER A 32 8.41 29.35 1.69
CA SER A 32 9.27 28.17 1.79
C SER A 32 8.90 27.28 2.97
N SER A 33 8.63 27.86 4.15
CA SER A 33 8.21 27.10 5.33
C SER A 33 6.87 26.40 5.13
N GLN A 34 5.93 27.04 4.43
CA GLN A 34 4.63 26.48 4.12
C GLN A 34 4.75 25.36 3.08
N THR A 35 5.57 25.56 2.04
CA THR A 35 5.90 24.52 1.05
C THR A 35 6.56 23.31 1.71
N THR A 36 7.52 23.50 2.63
CA THR A 36 8.17 22.38 3.32
C THR A 36 7.17 21.57 4.15
N LYS A 37 6.26 22.23 4.87
CA LYS A 37 5.18 21.53 5.60
C LYS A 37 4.29 20.74 4.65
N GLN A 38 3.87 21.35 3.55
CA GLN A 38 3.02 20.68 2.56
C GLN A 38 3.74 19.48 1.91
N SER A 39 5.02 19.62 1.54
CA SER A 39 5.81 18.51 1.00
C SER A 39 5.99 17.37 2.00
N ALA A 40 6.08 17.67 3.30
CA ALA A 40 6.14 16.64 4.35
C ALA A 40 4.83 15.85 4.44
N ILE A 41 3.68 16.53 4.41
CA ILE A 41 2.35 15.92 4.40
C ILE A 41 2.18 15.04 3.14
N GLU A 42 2.50 15.57 1.96
CA GLU A 42 2.42 14.84 0.69
C GLU A 42 3.31 13.59 0.70
N SER A 43 4.55 13.70 1.21
CA SER A 43 5.48 12.56 1.31
C SER A 43 4.96 11.48 2.27
N CYS A 44 4.33 11.88 3.38
CA CYS A 44 3.69 10.97 4.33
C CYS A 44 2.56 10.18 3.68
N ILE A 45 1.64 10.88 3.00
CA ILE A 45 0.50 10.28 2.30
C ILE A 45 0.99 9.35 1.17
N GLN A 46 1.93 9.79 0.34
CA GLN A 46 2.49 8.98 -0.74
C GLN A 46 3.09 7.65 -0.26
N ARG A 47 3.75 7.66 0.91
CA ARG A 47 4.29 6.43 1.49
C ARG A 47 3.17 5.47 1.90
N ILE A 48 2.08 5.98 2.47
CA ILE A 48 0.92 5.18 2.85
C ILE A 48 0.23 4.62 1.61
N ASP A 49 -0.04 5.45 0.61
CA ASP A 49 -0.65 5.03 -0.65
C ASP A 49 0.17 3.94 -1.34
N ARG A 50 1.50 4.07 -1.33
CA ARG A 50 2.39 3.03 -1.85
C ARG A 50 2.25 1.71 -1.08
N GLN A 51 2.17 1.75 0.24
CA GLN A 51 1.96 0.55 1.06
C GLN A 51 0.60 -0.09 0.75
N GLU A 52 -0.46 0.72 0.70
CA GLU A 52 -1.82 0.28 0.38
C GLU A 52 -1.89 -0.35 -1.02
N GLN A 53 -1.31 0.29 -2.04
CA GLN A 53 -1.26 -0.24 -3.41
C GLN A 53 -0.53 -1.57 -3.49
N VAL A 54 0.60 -1.72 -2.78
CA VAL A 54 1.35 -2.99 -2.75
C VAL A 54 0.47 -4.08 -2.14
N ILE A 55 -0.18 -3.83 -1.01
CA ILE A 55 -1.09 -4.80 -0.38
C ILE A 55 -2.24 -5.17 -1.30
N ARG A 56 -2.93 -4.19 -1.89
CA ARG A 56 -4.04 -4.42 -2.82
C ARG A 56 -3.62 -5.31 -3.98
N LYS A 57 -2.47 -5.01 -4.60
CA LYS A 57 -1.93 -5.80 -5.71
C LYS A 57 -1.59 -7.23 -5.30
N LYS A 58 -1.02 -7.43 -4.11
CA LYS A 58 -0.69 -8.79 -3.62
C LYS A 58 -1.95 -9.57 -3.25
N ALA A 59 -2.94 -8.90 -2.64
CA ALA A 59 -4.24 -9.48 -2.33
C ALA A 59 -4.99 -9.88 -3.60
N GLU A 60 -4.98 -9.04 -4.64
CA GLU A 60 -5.57 -9.36 -5.95
C GLU A 60 -4.97 -10.62 -6.56
N VAL A 61 -3.63 -10.73 -6.58
CA VAL A 61 -2.95 -11.93 -7.10
C VAL A 61 -3.30 -13.17 -6.28
N LEU A 62 -3.37 -13.06 -4.95
CA LEU A 62 -3.75 -14.16 -4.08
C LEU A 62 -5.20 -14.59 -4.33
N LEU A 63 -6.17 -13.66 -4.25
CA LEU A 63 -7.58 -13.94 -4.48
C LEU A 63 -7.84 -14.47 -5.90
N GLY A 64 -7.17 -13.92 -6.90
CA GLY A 64 -7.20 -14.43 -8.26
C GLY A 64 -6.70 -15.87 -8.36
N SER A 65 -5.59 -16.20 -7.69
CA SER A 65 -5.08 -17.58 -7.67
C SER A 65 -6.04 -18.56 -7.00
N ILE A 66 -6.71 -18.13 -5.92
CA ILE A 66 -7.72 -18.95 -5.22
C ILE A 66 -8.93 -19.19 -6.11
N ALA A 67 -9.43 -18.13 -6.77
CA ALA A 67 -10.55 -18.22 -7.69
C ALA A 67 -10.23 -19.12 -8.89
N ASP A 68 -9.03 -18.99 -9.46
CA ASP A 68 -8.54 -19.83 -10.53
C ASP A 68 -8.42 -21.30 -10.10
N PHE A 69 -7.86 -21.56 -8.93
CA PHE A 69 -7.78 -22.91 -8.38
C PHE A 69 -9.19 -23.50 -8.22
N GLY A 70 -10.07 -22.86 -7.45
CA GLY A 70 -11.41 -23.38 -7.19
C GLY A 70 -12.27 -23.58 -8.46
N SER A 71 -12.22 -22.64 -9.40
CA SER A 71 -13.03 -22.72 -10.63
C SER A 71 -12.48 -23.73 -11.64
N LYS A 72 -11.16 -23.77 -11.87
CA LYS A 72 -10.55 -24.64 -12.88
C LYS A 72 -10.40 -26.08 -12.40
N THR A 73 -10.26 -26.33 -11.09
CA THR A 73 -10.22 -27.70 -10.56
C THR A 73 -11.59 -28.38 -10.55
N ALA A 74 -12.68 -27.61 -10.65
CA ALA A 74 -14.03 -28.15 -10.79
C ALA A 74 -14.37 -28.55 -12.25
N ALA A 75 -13.49 -28.26 -13.22
CA ALA A 75 -13.72 -28.59 -14.62
C ALA A 75 -13.63 -30.10 -14.86
N PRO A 76 -14.51 -30.68 -15.71
CA PRO A 76 -14.59 -32.13 -15.93
C PRO A 76 -13.35 -32.74 -16.62
N ASN A 77 -12.49 -31.91 -17.20
CA ASN A 77 -11.29 -32.30 -17.93
C ASN A 77 -9.98 -31.87 -17.23
N VAL A 78 -10.01 -31.60 -15.91
CA VAL A 78 -8.79 -31.19 -15.21
C VAL A 78 -7.79 -32.34 -15.14
N THR A 79 -6.54 -32.07 -15.52
CA THR A 79 -5.44 -33.02 -15.36
C THR A 79 -4.78 -32.84 -14.00
N GLU A 80 -4.09 -33.87 -13.53
CA GLU A 80 -3.32 -33.79 -12.28
C GLU A 80 -2.23 -32.71 -12.33
N GLU A 81 -1.60 -32.53 -13.50
CA GLU A 81 -0.64 -31.46 -13.74
C GLU A 81 -1.28 -30.07 -13.57
N VAL A 82 -2.48 -29.85 -14.15
CA VAL A 82 -3.20 -28.59 -14.02
C VAL A 82 -3.59 -28.33 -12.55
N PHE A 83 -4.08 -29.36 -11.85
CA PHE A 83 -4.38 -29.27 -10.41
C PHE A 83 -3.15 -28.85 -9.60
N HIS A 84 -2.00 -29.50 -9.85
CA HIS A 84 -0.74 -29.16 -9.16
C HIS A 84 -0.26 -27.76 -9.46
N ASN A 85 -0.27 -27.34 -10.73
CA ASN A 85 0.18 -26.00 -11.13
C ASN A 85 -0.68 -24.90 -10.50
N LEU A 86 -2.02 -25.08 -10.50
CA LEU A 86 -2.93 -24.12 -9.89
C LEU A 86 -2.75 -24.06 -8.36
N GLY A 87 -2.62 -25.21 -7.69
CA GLY A 87 -2.39 -25.22 -6.25
C GLY A 87 -1.04 -24.61 -5.85
N GLN A 88 0.02 -24.90 -6.60
CA GLN A 88 1.33 -24.25 -6.41
C GLN A 88 1.24 -22.73 -6.59
N HIS A 89 0.42 -22.26 -7.54
CA HIS A 89 0.18 -20.84 -7.72
C HIS A 89 -0.47 -20.20 -6.48
N VAL A 90 -1.44 -20.88 -5.84
CA VAL A 90 -2.05 -20.43 -4.57
C VAL A 90 -1.03 -20.41 -3.43
N VAL A 91 -0.21 -21.45 -3.29
CA VAL A 91 0.84 -21.51 -2.25
C VAL A 91 1.82 -20.36 -2.43
N ASN A 92 2.30 -20.15 -3.66
CA ASN A 92 3.27 -19.12 -3.99
C ASN A 92 2.71 -17.70 -3.80
N SER A 93 1.47 -17.44 -4.23
CA SER A 93 0.82 -16.14 -4.04
C SER A 93 0.58 -15.85 -2.55
N SER A 94 0.19 -16.86 -1.78
CA SER A 94 -0.01 -16.77 -0.34
C SER A 94 1.29 -16.39 0.38
N MET A 95 2.37 -17.13 0.11
CA MET A 95 3.68 -16.86 0.72
C MET A 95 4.30 -15.53 0.26
N ARG A 96 3.96 -15.05 -0.93
CA ARG A 96 4.37 -13.69 -1.37
C ARG A 96 3.58 -12.59 -0.69
N PHE A 97 2.34 -12.85 -0.31
CA PHE A 97 1.49 -11.89 0.37
C PHE A 97 1.96 -11.64 1.82
N THR A 98 2.43 -12.68 2.52
CA THR A 98 2.96 -12.57 3.90
C THR A 98 4.14 -11.60 4.04
N ALA A 99 4.92 -11.38 2.98
CA ALA A 99 6.05 -10.46 3.00
C ALA A 99 5.64 -8.98 3.18
N TYR A 100 4.37 -8.66 2.94
CA TYR A 100 3.85 -7.28 2.98
C TYR A 100 2.71 -7.12 3.98
N ALA A 101 1.95 -8.18 4.21
CA ALA A 101 0.74 -8.17 5.02
C ALA A 101 1.02 -8.00 6.52
N PRO A 102 0.08 -7.40 7.27
CA PRO A 102 0.12 -7.44 8.73
C PRO A 102 -0.03 -8.87 9.25
N ILE A 103 0.23 -9.08 10.54
CA ILE A 103 0.31 -10.41 11.17
C ILE A 103 -1.02 -11.17 11.04
N GLU A 104 -2.14 -10.47 11.18
CA GLU A 104 -3.50 -11.04 11.14
C GLU A 104 -3.78 -11.67 9.77
N LEU A 105 -3.48 -10.94 8.69
CA LEU A 105 -3.64 -11.41 7.32
C LEU A 105 -2.55 -12.41 6.90
N THR A 106 -1.36 -12.32 7.51
CA THR A 106 -0.28 -13.29 7.34
C THR A 106 -0.68 -14.67 7.86
N GLY A 107 -1.31 -14.74 9.04
CA GLY A 107 -1.80 -16.00 9.61
C GLY A 107 -2.76 -16.71 8.68
N VAL A 108 -3.73 -15.96 8.12
CA VAL A 108 -4.69 -16.47 7.14
C VAL A 108 -3.99 -17.00 5.88
N ALA A 109 -3.06 -16.22 5.31
CA ALA A 109 -2.34 -16.61 4.10
C ALA A 109 -1.45 -17.85 4.31
N VAL A 110 -0.76 -17.96 5.45
CA VAL A 110 0.06 -19.14 5.77
C VAL A 110 -0.82 -20.37 5.97
N GLN A 111 -1.95 -20.24 6.66
CA GLN A 111 -2.89 -21.33 6.84
C GLN A 111 -3.44 -21.82 5.50
N LEU A 112 -3.82 -20.90 4.60
CA LEU A 112 -4.23 -21.24 3.25
C LEU A 112 -3.12 -21.98 2.49
N ALA A 113 -1.89 -21.44 2.48
CA ALA A 113 -0.76 -22.10 1.83
C ALA A 113 -0.54 -23.52 2.36
N GLY A 114 -0.57 -23.71 3.68
CA GLY A 114 -0.41 -25.01 4.32
C GLY A 114 -1.51 -26.00 3.94
N THR A 115 -2.78 -25.57 3.98
CA THR A 115 -3.93 -26.43 3.64
C THR A 115 -3.92 -26.85 2.17
N VAL A 116 -3.60 -25.94 1.24
CA VAL A 116 -3.46 -26.27 -0.18
C VAL A 116 -2.27 -27.20 -0.41
N GLN A 117 -1.13 -26.95 0.25
CA GLN A 117 0.04 -27.84 0.16
C GLN A 117 -0.27 -29.26 0.64
N ILE A 118 -1.03 -29.42 1.73
CA ILE A 118 -1.51 -30.73 2.19
C ILE A 118 -2.39 -31.38 1.12
N GLY A 119 -3.30 -30.62 0.50
CA GLY A 119 -4.14 -31.12 -0.60
C GLY A 119 -3.38 -31.53 -1.85
N LEU A 120 -2.25 -30.87 -2.14
CA LEU A 120 -1.35 -31.25 -3.22
C LEU A 120 -0.56 -32.53 -2.92
N MET A 121 -0.37 -32.87 -1.65
CA MET A 121 0.33 -34.10 -1.24
C MET A 121 -0.62 -35.28 -1.01
N ALA A 122 -1.93 -35.04 -1.05
CA ALA A 122 -2.98 -36.03 -0.85
C ALA A 122 -2.97 -37.09 -1.97
N ARG A 123 -3.07 -38.36 -1.57
CA ARG A 123 -3.03 -39.51 -2.48
C ARG A 123 -4.41 -40.05 -2.81
N THR A 124 -5.41 -39.76 -1.97
CA THR A 124 -6.78 -40.23 -2.16
C THR A 124 -7.72 -39.06 -2.52
N PRO A 125 -8.83 -39.34 -3.23
CA PRO A 125 -9.87 -38.33 -3.48
C PRO A 125 -10.44 -37.71 -2.21
N ASP A 126 -10.59 -38.50 -1.14
CA ASP A 126 -11.14 -38.04 0.15
C ASP A 126 -10.17 -37.07 0.84
N GLU A 127 -8.86 -37.34 0.82
CA GLU A 127 -7.85 -36.43 1.33
C GLU A 127 -7.80 -35.11 0.54
N LYS A 128 -7.92 -35.20 -0.80
CA LYS A 128 -8.00 -34.02 -1.68
C LYS A 128 -9.23 -33.17 -1.35
N MET A 129 -10.40 -33.81 -1.16
CA MET A 129 -11.65 -33.12 -0.81
C MET A 129 -11.58 -32.47 0.58
N HIS A 130 -11.02 -33.17 1.57
CA HIS A 130 -10.84 -32.63 2.92
C HIS A 130 -9.90 -31.42 2.92
N ALA A 131 -8.81 -31.45 2.15
CA ALA A 131 -7.92 -30.31 2.01
C ALA A 131 -8.59 -29.09 1.33
N LEU A 132 -9.46 -29.31 0.34
CA LEU A 132 -10.25 -28.24 -0.29
C LEU A 132 -11.24 -27.58 0.69
N GLN A 133 -11.88 -28.38 1.55
CA GLN A 133 -12.74 -27.87 2.61
C GLN A 133 -11.95 -27.03 3.63
N LEU A 134 -10.78 -27.53 4.04
CA LEU A 134 -9.88 -26.81 4.93
C LEU A 134 -9.40 -25.47 4.31
N ALA A 135 -9.05 -25.46 3.02
CA ALA A 135 -8.65 -24.24 2.32
C ALA A 135 -9.77 -23.18 2.30
N THR A 136 -11.03 -23.61 2.16
CA THR A 136 -12.19 -22.71 2.25
C THR A 136 -12.33 -22.11 3.65
N SER A 137 -12.12 -22.92 4.69
CA SER A 137 -12.13 -22.47 6.07
C SER A 137 -10.94 -21.58 6.43
N ALA A 138 -9.79 -21.75 5.76
CA ALA A 138 -8.59 -20.97 6.00
C ALA A 138 -8.80 -19.49 5.71
N MET A 139 -9.66 -19.14 4.74
CA MET A 139 -10.00 -17.76 4.40
C MET A 139 -11.03 -17.11 5.34
N LYS A 140 -11.46 -17.82 6.40
CA LYS A 140 -12.40 -17.26 7.37
C LYS A 140 -11.79 -16.02 8.04
N GLY A 141 -12.57 -14.93 8.05
CA GLY A 141 -12.13 -13.64 8.62
C GLY A 141 -11.24 -12.82 7.70
N TRP A 142 -10.81 -13.33 6.53
CA TRP A 142 -9.99 -12.58 5.57
C TRP A 142 -10.60 -11.23 5.23
N THR A 143 -11.88 -11.21 4.85
CA THR A 143 -12.59 -10.00 4.41
C THR A 143 -12.61 -8.94 5.50
N GLU A 144 -12.95 -9.33 6.74
CA GLU A 144 -12.98 -8.43 7.89
C GLU A 144 -11.59 -7.84 8.15
N GLN A 145 -10.57 -8.68 8.26
CA GLN A 145 -9.19 -8.24 8.50
C GLN A 145 -8.65 -7.34 7.38
N TYR A 146 -9.00 -7.65 6.13
CA TYR A 146 -8.62 -6.85 4.98
C TYR A 146 -9.25 -5.46 5.01
N PHE A 147 -10.56 -5.36 5.30
CA PHE A 147 -11.22 -4.05 5.40
C PHE A 147 -10.78 -3.25 6.62
N THR A 148 -10.47 -3.92 7.74
CA THR A 148 -9.84 -3.28 8.90
C THR A 148 -8.51 -2.63 8.50
N LEU A 149 -7.64 -3.36 7.79
CA LEU A 149 -6.38 -2.80 7.29
C LEU A 149 -6.58 -1.61 6.33
N MET A 150 -7.57 -1.68 5.44
CA MET A 150 -7.89 -0.53 4.57
C MET A 150 -8.34 0.69 5.39
N GLY A 151 -9.11 0.48 6.45
CA GLY A 151 -9.49 1.54 7.39
C GLY A 151 -8.29 2.11 8.16
N GLU A 152 -7.30 1.29 8.52
CA GLU A 152 -6.06 1.76 9.14
C GLU A 152 -5.23 2.65 8.20
N TYR A 153 -5.18 2.34 6.90
CA TYR A 153 -4.54 3.23 5.93
C TYR A 153 -5.26 4.59 5.83
N GLU A 154 -6.59 4.59 5.84
CA GLU A 154 -7.38 5.84 5.89
C GLU A 154 -7.04 6.67 7.13
N LYS A 155 -7.03 6.03 8.30
CA LYS A 155 -6.68 6.68 9.56
C LYS A 155 -5.28 7.29 9.51
N ARG A 156 -4.28 6.53 9.04
CA ARG A 156 -2.91 7.00 8.90
C ARG A 156 -2.77 8.18 7.94
N ARG A 157 -3.60 8.24 6.88
CA ARG A 157 -3.63 9.40 5.97
C ARG A 157 -4.18 10.63 6.68
N SER A 158 -5.21 10.49 7.52
CA SER A 158 -5.69 11.59 8.35
C SER A 158 -4.64 12.05 9.37
N ASP A 159 -3.87 11.12 9.95
CA ASP A 159 -2.81 11.47 10.90
C ASP A 159 -1.66 12.26 10.25
N CYS A 160 -1.42 12.12 8.94
CA CYS A 160 -0.45 12.95 8.22
C CYS A 160 -0.88 14.42 8.11
N MET A 161 -2.17 14.73 8.27
CA MET A 161 -2.72 16.08 8.13
C MET A 161 -2.81 16.84 9.46
N ASN A 162 -2.60 16.14 10.58
CA ASN A 162 -2.66 16.65 11.94
C ASN A 162 -1.26 16.85 12.53
#